data_AF-A0A7X7C0Y4-F1
#
_entry.id   AF-A0A7X7C0Y4-F1
#
_cell.length_a   1.000
_cell.length_b   1.000
_cell.length_c   1.000
_cell.angle_alpha   90.00
_cell.angle_beta   90.00
_cell.angle_gamma   90.00
#
_symmetry.space_group_name_H-M   'P 1'
#
loop_
_entity.id
_entity.type
_entity.pdbx_description
1 polymer ?
#
loop_
_entity_poly.entity_id
_entity_poly.type
_entity_poly.pdbx_seq_one_letter_code
_entity_poly.pdbx_strand_id
1 'polypeptide(L)'
;SLLTLNLIDEITESRGNGNRECIAQGTANIASGFLSGMGGCAMIGQSLINTSSGARTRLSGIFASIMLLVFIMFGSSVIEKLPMAALVGVMFMVAIGTFEWASLKTFRKMPISDVLVMVIVTLITAITKNLAVAVLTGIIISALVFSWENAKRIRARKSVDKDGVKHYEIYGPLFFGSIKAFSEKFNPSEDPDEVVIDFKESRIVDMSAIEAVNAITRRYRNYEKTVYLRHLSDDCKILLQTADAIIEVNVIEDPSYKVLTNKAKLLVR
;
A
#
# COMPACT_ATOMS: atom_id res chain seq x y z
N SER A 1 11.78 -12.78 -6.12
CA SER A 1 10.94 -11.65 -6.50
C SER A 1 9.51 -12.15 -6.48
N LEU A 2 8.63 -11.48 -5.74
CA LEU A 2 7.23 -11.92 -5.61
C LEU A 2 6.49 -11.88 -6.95
N LEU A 3 6.86 -10.95 -7.84
CA LEU A 3 6.26 -10.87 -9.16
C LEU A 3 6.64 -12.08 -10.03
N THR A 4 7.89 -12.52 -9.98
CA THR A 4 8.31 -13.76 -10.67
C THR A 4 7.60 -14.98 -10.11
N LEU A 5 7.47 -15.06 -8.78
CA LEU A 5 6.75 -16.17 -8.14
C LEU A 5 5.30 -16.23 -8.63
N ASN A 6 4.58 -15.10 -8.62
CA ASN A 6 3.19 -15.04 -9.06
C ASN A 6 3.03 -15.41 -10.54
N LEU A 7 3.93 -14.94 -11.42
CA LEU A 7 3.89 -15.29 -12.84
C LEU A 7 4.13 -16.79 -13.08
N ILE A 8 5.08 -17.37 -12.36
CA ILE A 8 5.34 -18.82 -12.47
C ILE A 8 4.17 -19.61 -11.91
N ASP A 9 3.63 -19.21 -10.76
CA ASP A 9 2.45 -19.82 -10.14
C ASP A 9 1.24 -19.81 -11.08
N GLU A 10 1.04 -18.71 -11.82
CA GLU A 10 -0.02 -18.60 -12.82
C GLU A 10 0.20 -19.58 -13.99
N ILE A 11 1.43 -19.67 -14.51
CA ILE A 11 1.76 -20.59 -15.62
C ILE A 11 1.71 -22.07 -15.20
N THR A 12 2.07 -22.38 -13.95
CA THR A 12 2.12 -23.75 -13.45
C THR A 12 0.89 -24.15 -12.64
N GLU A 13 -0.11 -23.28 -12.57
CA GLU A 13 -1.34 -23.46 -11.78
C GLU A 13 -1.05 -23.87 -10.33
N SER A 14 -0.01 -23.27 -9.74
CA SER A 14 0.45 -23.56 -8.38
C SER A 14 0.26 -22.38 -7.44
N ARG A 15 0.51 -22.62 -6.14
CA ARG A 15 0.49 -21.56 -5.13
C ARG A 15 1.78 -21.57 -4.32
N GLY A 16 2.67 -20.65 -4.68
CA GLY A 16 3.89 -20.34 -3.97
C GLY A 16 3.63 -19.61 -2.66
N ASN A 17 4.64 -19.62 -1.79
CA ASN A 17 4.62 -18.90 -0.53
C ASN A 17 5.63 -17.75 -0.60
N GLY A 18 5.13 -16.52 -0.70
CA GLY A 18 5.95 -15.31 -0.79
C GLY A 18 6.89 -15.12 0.41
N ASN A 19 6.45 -15.45 1.63
CA ASN A 19 7.31 -15.35 2.82
C ASN A 19 8.50 -16.31 2.71
N ARG A 20 8.25 -17.53 2.22
CA ARG A 20 9.30 -18.53 2.03
C ARG A 20 10.28 -18.11 0.92
N GLU A 21 9.79 -17.51 -0.16
CA GLU A 21 10.63 -16.94 -1.22
C GLU A 21 11.51 -15.80 -0.69
N CYS A 22 10.95 -14.88 0.10
CA CYS A 22 11.71 -13.79 0.71
C CYS A 22 12.82 -14.30 1.63
N ILE A 23 12.52 -15.28 2.50
CA ILE A 23 13.52 -15.91 3.37
C ILE A 23 14.60 -16.59 2.53
N ALA A 24 14.22 -17.37 1.50
CA ALA A 24 15.17 -18.06 0.64
C ALA A 24 16.11 -17.09 -0.10
N GLN A 25 15.58 -15.99 -0.66
CA GLN A 25 16.40 -14.97 -1.33
C GLN A 25 17.30 -14.21 -0.35
N GLY A 26 16.80 -13.89 0.83
CA GLY A 26 17.58 -13.25 1.88
C GLY A 26 18.76 -14.13 2.32
N THR A 27 18.51 -15.40 2.63
CA THR A 27 19.56 -16.35 3.00
C THR A 27 20.55 -16.59 1.86
N ALA A 28 20.09 -16.68 0.61
CA ALA A 28 20.96 -16.83 -0.55
C ALA A 28 21.89 -15.61 -0.74
N ASN A 29 21.37 -14.39 -0.58
CA ASN A 29 22.18 -13.17 -0.68
C ASN A 29 23.17 -13.01 0.48
N ILE A 30 22.79 -13.42 1.70
CA ILE A 30 23.72 -13.46 2.84
C ILE A 30 24.88 -14.44 2.55
N ALA A 31 24.56 -15.65 2.11
CA ALA A 31 25.56 -16.65 1.74
C ALA A 31 26.45 -16.17 0.58
N SER A 32 25.87 -15.49 -0.42
CA SER A 32 26.60 -14.88 -1.52
C SER A 32 27.56 -13.80 -1.03
N GLY A 33 27.13 -12.94 -0.10
CA GLY A 33 27.98 -11.91 0.51
C GLY A 33 29.21 -12.46 1.25
N PHE A 34 29.07 -13.59 1.96
CA PHE A 34 30.22 -14.28 2.58
C PHE A 34 31.24 -14.81 1.57
N LEU A 35 30.82 -15.03 0.32
CA LEU A 35 31.68 -15.47 -0.79
C LEU A 35 32.10 -14.31 -1.71
N SER A 36 31.97 -13.06 -1.26
CA SER A 36 32.23 -11.84 -2.05
C SER A 36 31.40 -11.74 -3.34
N GLY A 37 30.24 -12.39 -3.37
CA GLY A 37 29.30 -12.36 -4.48
C GLY A 37 28.44 -11.11 -4.50
N MET A 38 27.89 -10.78 -5.67
CA MET A 38 26.92 -9.70 -5.85
C MET A 38 25.53 -10.14 -5.40
N GLY A 39 24.75 -9.22 -4.82
CA GLY A 39 23.34 -9.48 -4.51
C GLY A 39 22.54 -9.85 -5.76
N GLY A 40 21.76 -10.91 -5.67
CA GLY A 40 20.93 -11.43 -6.74
C GLY A 40 19.44 -11.40 -6.40
N CYS A 41 18.62 -11.59 -7.43
CA CYS A 41 17.17 -11.77 -7.29
C CYS A 41 16.65 -12.74 -8.37
N ALA A 42 15.41 -13.19 -8.21
CA ALA A 42 14.77 -13.99 -9.26
C ALA A 42 14.61 -13.17 -10.55
N MET A 43 15.06 -13.74 -11.66
CA MET A 43 14.95 -13.13 -12.98
C MET A 43 13.74 -13.71 -13.72
N ILE A 44 12.80 -12.84 -14.11
CA ILE A 44 11.56 -13.23 -14.80
C ILE A 44 11.88 -13.94 -16.11
N GLY A 45 12.70 -13.34 -16.99
CA GLY A 45 13.01 -13.90 -18.30
C GLY A 45 13.61 -15.31 -18.24
N GLN A 46 14.61 -15.53 -17.38
CA GLN A 46 15.22 -16.85 -17.21
C GLN A 46 14.25 -17.87 -16.59
N SER A 47 13.42 -17.44 -15.65
CA SER A 47 12.40 -18.32 -15.05
C SER A 47 11.34 -18.74 -16.07
N LEU A 48 10.93 -17.81 -16.95
CA LEU A 48 9.99 -18.08 -18.04
C LEU A 48 10.58 -19.05 -19.07
N ILE A 49 11.83 -18.84 -19.51
CA ILE A 49 12.51 -19.74 -20.46
C ILE A 49 12.65 -21.14 -19.86
N ASN A 50 13.06 -21.23 -18.59
CA ASN A 50 13.25 -22.49 -17.90
C ASN A 50 11.93 -23.27 -17.76
N THR A 51 10.86 -22.58 -17.37
CA THR A 51 9.52 -23.17 -17.18
C THR A 51 8.88 -23.52 -18.53
N SER A 52 9.10 -22.71 -19.56
CA SER A 52 8.66 -23.01 -20.93
C SER A 52 9.40 -24.21 -21.54
N SER A 53 10.65 -24.45 -21.10
CA SER A 53 11.43 -25.65 -21.44
C SER A 53 11.01 -26.90 -20.66
N GLY A 54 9.88 -26.87 -19.94
CA GLY A 54 9.34 -28.01 -19.21
C GLY A 54 9.92 -28.22 -17.80
N ALA A 55 10.80 -27.35 -17.32
CA ALA A 55 11.30 -27.47 -15.95
C ALA A 55 10.18 -27.19 -14.93
N ARG A 56 10.05 -28.07 -13.93
CA ARG A 56 9.05 -27.94 -12.85
C ARG A 56 9.63 -28.20 -11.45
N THR A 57 10.88 -28.64 -11.37
CA THR A 57 11.53 -29.02 -10.11
C THR A 57 12.69 -28.09 -9.78
N ARG A 58 13.03 -28.00 -8.48
CA ARG A 58 14.17 -27.21 -7.99
C ARG A 58 15.52 -27.69 -8.53
N LEU A 59 15.58 -28.93 -9.02
CA LEU A 59 16.78 -29.50 -9.63
C LEU A 59 17.25 -28.66 -10.82
N SER A 60 16.34 -28.11 -11.63
CA SER A 60 16.72 -27.28 -12.77
C SER A 60 17.59 -26.09 -12.37
N GLY A 61 17.23 -25.39 -11.28
CA GLY A 61 18.04 -24.27 -10.77
C GLY A 61 19.41 -24.71 -10.25
N ILE A 62 19.49 -25.87 -9.60
CA ILE A 62 20.76 -26.44 -9.12
C ILE A 62 21.67 -26.80 -10.32
N PHE A 63 21.11 -27.50 -11.31
CA PHE A 63 21.83 -27.84 -12.54
C PHE A 63 22.31 -26.58 -13.27
N ALA A 64 21.47 -25.54 -13.40
CA ALA A 64 21.86 -24.29 -14.02
C ALA A 64 23.06 -23.63 -13.31
N SER A 65 23.05 -23.57 -11.98
CA SER A 65 24.15 -23.01 -11.18
C SER A 65 25.44 -23.82 -11.29
N ILE A 66 25.36 -25.16 -11.25
CA ILE A 66 26.52 -26.05 -11.41
C ILE A 66 27.09 -25.91 -12.82
N MET A 67 26.24 -25.94 -13.85
CA MET A 67 26.69 -25.79 -15.23
C MET A 67 27.31 -24.42 -15.48
N LEU A 68 26.77 -23.35 -14.88
CA LEU A 68 27.37 -22.03 -14.94
C LEU A 68 28.77 -22.03 -14.31
N LEU A 69 28.94 -22.65 -13.14
CA LEU A 69 30.25 -22.78 -12.49
C LEU A 69 31.25 -23.54 -13.38
N VAL A 70 30.85 -24.68 -13.93
CA VAL A 70 31.66 -25.47 -14.87
C VAL A 70 32.03 -24.62 -16.10
N PHE A 71 31.08 -23.90 -16.67
CA PHE A 71 31.32 -23.05 -17.83
C PHE A 71 32.31 -21.92 -17.53
N ILE A 72 32.24 -21.31 -16.34
CA ILE A 72 33.19 -20.28 -15.94
C ILE A 72 34.59 -20.88 -15.71
N MET A 73 34.69 -22.03 -15.03
CA MET A 73 35.98 -22.66 -14.71
C MET A 73 36.72 -23.20 -15.93
N PHE A 74 36.02 -23.86 -16.85
CA PHE A 74 36.64 -24.52 -18.00
C PHE A 74 36.49 -23.73 -19.31
N GLY A 75 35.50 -22.85 -19.41
CA GLY A 75 35.20 -22.04 -20.60
C GLY A 75 35.85 -20.65 -20.61
N SER A 76 36.65 -20.29 -19.59
CA SER A 76 37.28 -18.97 -19.47
C SER A 76 38.02 -18.53 -20.75
N SER A 77 38.83 -19.42 -21.34
CA SER A 77 39.58 -19.15 -22.57
C SER A 77 38.71 -18.81 -23.80
N VAL A 78 37.45 -19.24 -23.80
CA VAL A 78 36.47 -18.90 -24.85
C VAL A 78 35.75 -17.61 -24.49
N ILE A 79 35.38 -17.41 -23.23
CA ILE A 79 34.71 -16.21 -22.73
C ILE A 79 35.57 -14.96 -22.98
N GLU A 80 36.89 -15.06 -22.79
CA GLU A 80 37.82 -13.95 -23.03
C GLU A 80 37.90 -13.50 -24.50
N LYS A 81 37.51 -14.36 -25.45
CA LYS A 81 37.48 -14.02 -26.89
C LYS A 81 36.18 -13.30 -27.30
N LEU A 82 35.23 -13.15 -26.38
CA LEU A 82 33.91 -12.63 -26.69
C LEU A 82 33.99 -11.11 -26.91
N PRO A 83 33.61 -10.60 -28.10
CA PRO A 83 33.77 -9.18 -28.39
C PRO A 83 32.80 -8.34 -27.56
N MET A 84 33.29 -7.22 -27.04
CA MET A 84 32.47 -6.25 -26.27
C MET A 84 31.25 -5.78 -27.07
N ALA A 85 31.36 -5.69 -28.40
CA ALA A 85 30.25 -5.34 -29.28
C ALA A 85 29.07 -6.32 -29.15
N ALA A 86 29.32 -7.62 -28.98
CA ALA A 86 28.26 -8.61 -28.79
C ALA A 86 27.56 -8.43 -27.44
N LEU A 87 28.31 -8.17 -26.37
CA LEU A 87 27.75 -7.89 -25.04
C LEU A 87 26.87 -6.65 -25.04
N VAL A 88 27.34 -5.58 -25.68
CA VAL A 88 26.56 -4.34 -25.84
C VAL A 88 25.29 -4.60 -26.63
N GLY A 89 25.35 -5.37 -27.72
CA GLY A 89 24.17 -5.76 -28.50
C GLY A 89 23.13 -6.52 -27.68
N VAL A 90 23.56 -7.48 -26.85
CA VAL A 90 22.67 -8.19 -25.93
C VAL A 90 22.05 -7.23 -24.90
N MET A 91 22.82 -6.30 -24.34
CA MET A 91 22.30 -5.31 -23.39
C MET A 91 21.27 -4.36 -24.02
N PHE A 92 21.43 -3.98 -25.28
CA PHE A 92 20.39 -3.22 -25.99
C PHE A 92 19.09 -4.01 -26.14
N MET A 93 19.16 -5.29 -26.50
CA MET A 93 17.98 -6.16 -26.61
C MET A 93 17.30 -6.31 -25.25
N VAL A 94 18.05 -6.47 -24.16
CA VAL A 94 17.51 -6.54 -22.79
C VAL A 94 16.85 -5.22 -22.40
N ALA A 95 17.47 -4.07 -22.70
CA ALA A 95 16.89 -2.77 -22.40
C ALA A 95 15.57 -2.53 -23.14
N ILE A 96 15.52 -2.88 -24.44
CA ILE A 96 14.31 -2.79 -25.26
C ILE A 96 13.21 -3.72 -24.74
N GLY A 97 13.57 -4.93 -24.32
CA GLY A 97 12.63 -5.91 -23.79
C GLY A 97 12.14 -5.60 -22.37
N THR A 98 12.90 -4.82 -21.60
CA THR A 98 12.50 -4.37 -20.25
C THR A 98 11.57 -3.16 -20.30
N PHE A 99 11.62 -2.38 -21.40
CA PHE A 99 10.77 -1.21 -21.56
C PHE A 99 9.32 -1.61 -21.84
N GLU A 100 8.38 -1.13 -21.01
CA GLU A 100 6.96 -1.45 -21.16
C GLU A 100 6.30 -0.52 -22.21
N TRP A 101 6.36 -0.93 -23.48
CA TRP A 101 5.85 -0.17 -24.61
C TRP A 101 4.34 0.13 -24.52
N ALA A 102 3.55 -0.70 -23.83
CA ALA A 102 2.12 -0.44 -23.66
C ALA A 102 1.85 0.76 -22.74
N SER A 103 2.78 1.11 -21.85
CA SER A 103 2.67 2.27 -20.96
C SER A 103 2.55 3.57 -21.75
N LEU A 104 3.25 3.69 -22.88
CA LEU A 104 3.17 4.87 -23.75
C LEU A 104 1.81 5.00 -24.44
N LYS A 105 1.21 3.88 -24.88
CA LYS A 105 -0.12 3.86 -25.51
C LYS A 105 -1.24 4.16 -24.51
N THR A 106 -1.05 3.76 -23.26
CA THR A 106 -2.06 3.86 -22.18
C THR A 106 -1.84 5.11 -21.32
N PHE A 107 -0.83 5.92 -21.61
CA PHE A 107 -0.44 7.10 -20.83
C PHE A 107 -1.59 8.08 -20.57
N ARG A 108 -2.52 8.23 -21.53
CA ARG A 108 -3.71 9.10 -21.38
C ARG A 108 -4.87 8.49 -20.58
N LYS A 109 -4.84 7.18 -20.31
CA LYS A 109 -5.87 6.46 -19.55
C LYS A 109 -5.50 6.24 -18.08
N MET A 110 -4.24 6.49 -17.72
CA MET A 110 -3.75 6.32 -16.35
C MET A 110 -4.16 7.50 -15.45
N PRO A 111 -4.34 7.28 -14.14
CA PRO A 111 -4.48 8.36 -13.17
C PRO A 111 -3.31 9.34 -13.28
N ILE A 112 -3.61 10.64 -13.20
CA ILE A 112 -2.60 11.71 -13.34
C ILE A 112 -1.54 11.58 -12.24
N SER A 113 -1.93 11.15 -11.04
CA SER A 113 -1.05 10.84 -9.92
C SER A 113 0.03 9.82 -10.29
N ASP A 114 -0.37 8.69 -10.87
CA ASP A 114 0.53 7.60 -11.25
C ASP A 114 1.48 8.01 -12.38
N VAL A 115 0.98 8.75 -13.36
CA VAL A 115 1.78 9.31 -14.47
C VAL A 115 2.84 10.27 -13.94
N LEU A 116 2.46 11.14 -13.02
CA LEU A 116 3.37 12.12 -12.41
C LEU A 116 4.49 11.40 -11.65
N VAL A 117 4.16 10.40 -10.82
CA VAL A 117 5.15 9.58 -10.11
C VAL A 117 6.12 8.91 -11.09
N MET A 118 5.61 8.29 -12.15
CA MET A 118 6.42 7.64 -13.17
C MET A 118 7.43 8.62 -13.79
N VAL A 119 6.96 9.77 -14.27
CA VAL A 119 7.82 10.78 -14.91
C VAL A 119 8.88 11.29 -13.93
N ILE A 120 8.52 11.57 -12.68
CA ILE A 120 9.47 12.04 -11.67
C ILE A 120 10.54 10.97 -11.39
N VAL A 121 10.16 9.72 -11.15
CA VAL A 121 11.12 8.63 -10.86
C VAL A 121 12.06 8.42 -12.04
N THR A 122 11.54 8.43 -13.27
CA THR A 122 12.38 8.33 -14.48
C THR A 122 13.35 9.49 -14.61
N LEU A 123 12.89 10.73 -14.38
CA LEU A 123 13.74 11.92 -14.45
C LEU A 123 14.83 11.92 -13.38
N ILE A 124 14.48 11.58 -12.13
CA ILE A 124 15.45 11.45 -11.03
C ILE A 124 16.49 10.39 -11.38
N THR A 125 16.07 9.22 -11.89
CA THR A 125 16.99 8.16 -12.31
C THR A 125 17.95 8.66 -13.39
N ALA A 126 17.44 9.38 -14.40
CA ALA A 126 18.25 9.87 -15.52
C ALA A 126 19.27 10.94 -15.10
N ILE A 127 18.88 11.88 -14.23
CA ILE A 127 19.75 12.99 -13.79
C ILE A 127 20.76 12.51 -12.75
N THR A 128 20.30 11.81 -11.72
CA THR A 128 21.17 11.38 -10.59
C THR A 128 22.03 10.18 -10.94
N LYS A 129 21.66 9.42 -11.98
CA LYS A 129 22.26 8.12 -12.32
C LYS A 129 22.25 7.15 -11.13
N ASN A 130 21.33 7.33 -10.18
CA ASN A 130 21.23 6.54 -8.97
C ASN A 130 19.79 6.00 -8.80
N LEU A 131 19.63 4.72 -9.14
CA LEU A 131 18.34 4.04 -9.04
C LEU A 131 17.82 3.98 -7.59
N ALA A 132 18.70 3.86 -6.59
CA ALA A 132 18.28 3.75 -5.19
C ALA A 132 17.58 5.03 -4.71
N VAL A 133 18.14 6.20 -5.05
CA VAL A 133 17.53 7.50 -4.73
C VAL A 133 16.18 7.64 -5.44
N ALA A 134 16.11 7.30 -6.73
CA ALA A 134 14.87 7.38 -7.49
C ALA A 134 13.76 6.49 -6.92
N VAL A 135 14.08 5.25 -6.53
CA VAL A 135 13.13 4.32 -5.92
C VAL A 135 12.64 4.84 -4.57
N LEU A 136 13.53 5.31 -3.69
CA LEU A 136 13.15 5.87 -2.40
C LEU A 136 12.24 7.09 -2.54
N THR A 137 12.59 8.03 -3.43
CA THR A 137 11.75 9.19 -3.71
C THR A 137 10.40 8.77 -4.29
N GLY A 138 10.37 7.82 -5.21
CA GLY A 138 9.14 7.26 -5.77
C GLY A 138 8.21 6.69 -4.70
N ILE A 139 8.75 5.89 -3.77
CA ILE A 139 7.99 5.33 -2.65
C ILE A 139 7.38 6.43 -1.77
N ILE A 140 8.16 7.47 -1.45
CA ILE A 140 7.70 8.60 -0.63
C ILE A 140 6.55 9.35 -1.33
N ILE A 141 6.73 9.70 -2.61
CA ILE A 141 5.71 10.42 -3.37
C ILE A 141 4.43 9.58 -3.50
N SER A 142 4.56 8.29 -3.84
CA SER A 142 3.42 7.37 -3.90
C SER A 142 2.67 7.28 -2.58
N ALA A 143 3.38 7.20 -1.45
CA ALA A 143 2.76 7.18 -0.12
C ALA A 143 2.01 8.49 0.19
N LEU A 144 2.57 9.64 -0.17
CA LEU A 144 1.92 10.95 0.00
C LEU A 144 0.66 11.09 -0.87
N VAL A 145 0.76 10.71 -2.15
CA VAL A 145 -0.35 10.71 -3.10
C VAL A 145 -1.47 9.80 -2.60
N PHE A 146 -1.13 8.59 -2.17
CA PHE A 146 -2.10 7.64 -1.60
C PHE A 146 -2.77 8.22 -0.35
N SER A 147 -2.01 8.80 0.57
CA SER A 147 -2.55 9.45 1.77
C SER A 147 -3.52 10.58 1.41
N TRP A 148 -3.15 11.41 0.42
CA TRP A 148 -3.98 12.52 -0.06
C TRP A 148 -5.27 12.06 -0.75
N GLU A 149 -5.22 11.01 -1.55
CA GLU A 149 -6.41 10.44 -2.18
C GLU A 149 -7.36 9.82 -1.15
N ASN A 150 -6.84 9.17 -0.12
CA ASN A 150 -7.65 8.63 0.98
C ASN A 150 -8.26 9.74 1.84
N ALA A 151 -7.52 10.83 2.08
CA ALA A 151 -8.01 12.00 2.82
C ALA A 151 -9.29 12.61 2.22
N LYS A 152 -9.42 12.58 0.90
CA LYS A 152 -10.57 13.16 0.17
C LYS A 152 -11.83 12.28 0.20
N ARG A 153 -11.76 11.05 0.70
CA ARG A 153 -12.86 10.08 0.61
C ARG A 153 -13.88 10.18 1.73
N ILE A 154 -13.74 11.13 2.67
CA ILE A 154 -14.74 11.29 3.72
C ILE A 154 -16.07 11.77 3.14
N ARG A 155 -17.13 11.00 3.39
CA ARG A 155 -18.49 11.27 2.92
C ARG A 155 -19.43 11.34 4.11
N ALA A 156 -20.49 12.14 3.96
CA ALA A 156 -21.55 12.23 4.96
C ALA A 156 -22.88 12.00 4.25
N ARG A 157 -23.65 11.00 4.68
CA ARG A 157 -25.05 10.87 4.29
C ARG A 157 -25.88 11.67 5.29
N LYS A 158 -26.82 12.45 4.78
CA LYS A 158 -27.69 13.33 5.57
C LYS A 158 -29.12 12.80 5.48
N SER A 159 -29.76 12.59 6.61
CA SER A 159 -31.19 12.28 6.72
C SER A 159 -31.81 13.07 7.86
N VAL A 160 -33.12 13.29 7.80
CA VAL A 160 -33.88 13.91 8.88
C VAL A 160 -34.94 12.90 9.30
N ASP A 161 -35.01 12.60 10.59
CA ASP A 161 -36.00 11.66 11.13
C ASP A 161 -37.37 12.33 11.27
N LYS A 162 -38.40 11.53 11.56
CA LYS A 162 -39.79 11.98 11.79
C LYS A 162 -39.91 12.95 12.96
N ASP A 163 -38.99 12.87 13.91
CA ASP A 163 -38.92 13.75 15.08
C ASP A 163 -38.16 15.06 14.80
N GLY A 164 -37.75 15.31 13.54
CA GLY A 164 -37.06 16.54 13.13
C GLY A 164 -35.56 16.56 13.41
N VAL A 165 -35.00 15.48 13.96
CA VAL A 165 -33.56 15.33 14.24
C VAL A 165 -32.78 15.05 12.96
N LYS A 166 -31.65 15.72 12.76
CA LYS A 166 -30.79 15.50 11.58
C LYS A 166 -29.67 14.50 11.87
N HIS A 167 -29.55 13.48 11.05
CA HIS A 167 -28.54 12.45 11.15
C HIS A 167 -27.45 12.65 10.08
N TYR A 168 -26.20 12.63 10.53
CA TYR A 168 -25.00 12.65 9.72
C TYR A 168 -24.27 11.31 9.86
N GLU A 169 -24.45 10.41 8.89
CA GLU A 169 -23.71 9.14 8.83
C GLU A 169 -22.39 9.38 8.10
N ILE A 170 -21.27 9.25 8.83
CA ILE A 170 -19.93 9.53 8.32
C ILE A 170 -19.30 8.24 7.80
N TYR A 171 -18.69 8.32 6.62
CA TYR A 171 -18.01 7.22 5.96
C TYR A 171 -16.55 7.56 5.66
N GLY A 172 -15.66 6.62 5.96
CA GLY A 172 -14.23 6.72 5.69
C GLY A 172 -13.42 7.23 6.88
N PRO A 173 -12.08 7.16 6.82
CA PRO A 173 -11.22 7.53 7.94
C PRO A 173 -11.21 9.05 8.16
N LEU A 174 -11.43 9.49 9.41
CA LEU A 174 -11.24 10.87 9.85
C LEU A 174 -9.84 11.01 10.47
N PHE A 175 -8.98 11.74 9.78
CA PHE A 175 -7.62 12.11 10.18
C PHE A 175 -7.29 13.51 9.68
N PHE A 176 -6.12 14.06 10.03
CA PHE A 176 -5.67 15.41 9.70
C PHE A 176 -5.97 15.85 8.26
N GLY A 177 -5.70 15.00 7.27
CA GLY A 177 -5.92 15.31 5.85
C GLY A 177 -7.39 15.48 5.45
N SER A 178 -8.32 14.90 6.21
CA SER A 178 -9.76 14.86 5.91
C SER A 178 -10.59 15.90 6.69
N ILE A 179 -9.98 16.60 7.65
CA ILE A 179 -10.67 17.54 8.58
C ILE A 179 -11.43 18.63 7.83
N LYS A 180 -10.84 19.19 6.77
CA LYS A 180 -11.49 20.24 5.96
C LYS A 180 -12.75 19.69 5.29
N ALA A 181 -12.62 18.54 4.61
CA ALA A 181 -13.72 17.90 3.92
C ALA A 181 -14.83 17.43 4.88
N PHE A 182 -14.47 17.03 6.09
CA PHE A 182 -15.40 16.74 7.20
C PHE A 182 -16.17 17.98 7.61
N SER A 183 -15.46 19.07 7.93
CA SER A 183 -16.06 20.32 8.45
C SER A 183 -17.02 20.97 7.46
N GLU A 184 -16.73 20.86 6.16
CA GLU A 184 -17.59 21.37 5.08
C GLU A 184 -18.90 20.58 4.93
N LYS A 185 -19.06 19.41 5.58
CA LYS A 185 -20.32 18.64 5.51
C LYS A 185 -21.42 19.20 6.41
N PHE A 186 -21.07 19.96 7.43
CA PHE A 186 -22.01 20.41 8.46
C PHE A 186 -22.41 21.86 8.21
N ASN A 187 -23.69 22.19 8.42
CA ASN A 187 -24.17 23.57 8.27
C ASN A 187 -24.92 24.02 9.55
N PRO A 188 -24.20 24.45 10.60
CA PRO A 188 -24.80 24.73 11.90
C PRO A 188 -25.91 25.78 11.88
N SER A 189 -25.94 26.70 10.91
CA SER A 189 -27.00 27.71 10.82
C SER A 189 -28.34 27.16 10.33
N GLU A 190 -28.32 26.19 9.41
CA GLU A 190 -29.53 25.64 8.75
C GLU A 190 -30.02 24.32 9.37
N ASP A 191 -29.20 23.69 10.20
CA ASP A 191 -29.54 22.41 10.81
C ASP A 191 -30.58 22.55 11.95
N PRO A 192 -31.37 21.52 12.27
CA PRO A 192 -32.32 21.57 13.38
C PRO A 192 -31.61 21.63 14.75
N ASP A 193 -32.39 21.84 15.81
CA ASP A 193 -31.86 22.00 17.18
C ASP A 193 -31.13 20.75 17.69
N GLU A 194 -31.51 19.58 17.18
CA GLU A 194 -30.87 18.30 17.51
C GLU A 194 -30.21 17.66 16.29
N VAL A 195 -28.93 17.31 16.45
CA VAL A 195 -28.11 16.70 15.40
C VAL A 195 -27.39 15.46 15.93
N VAL A 196 -27.44 14.36 15.18
CA VAL A 196 -26.72 13.13 15.47
C VAL A 196 -25.58 12.95 14.47
N ILE A 197 -24.36 12.75 14.95
CA ILE A 197 -23.20 12.39 14.13
C ILE A 197 -22.86 10.92 14.41
N ASP A 198 -23.04 10.08 13.41
CA ASP A 198 -22.83 8.64 13.49
C ASP A 198 -21.50 8.24 12.82
N PHE A 199 -20.63 7.60 13.60
CA PHE A 199 -19.32 7.12 13.16
C PHE A 199 -19.27 5.62 12.87
N LYS A 200 -20.40 4.92 12.72
CA LYS A 200 -20.45 3.45 12.52
C LYS A 200 -19.56 2.94 11.39
N GLU A 201 -19.47 3.68 10.30
CA GLU A 201 -18.68 3.36 9.11
C GLU A 201 -17.45 4.27 8.94
N SER A 202 -17.03 4.91 10.03
CA SER A 202 -15.92 5.85 10.08
C SER A 202 -15.01 5.55 11.28
N ARG A 203 -13.75 5.97 11.19
CA ARG A 203 -12.81 5.84 12.31
C ARG A 203 -12.03 7.12 12.49
N ILE A 204 -11.98 7.62 13.71
CA ILE A 204 -11.11 8.71 14.13
C ILE A 204 -9.71 8.11 14.34
N VAL A 205 -8.71 8.64 13.63
CA VAL A 205 -7.38 8.00 13.52
C VAL A 205 -6.31 8.76 14.30
N ASP A 206 -6.39 10.09 14.38
CA ASP A 206 -5.38 10.94 15.00
C ASP A 206 -5.98 12.01 15.93
N MET A 207 -5.10 12.70 16.67
CA MET A 207 -5.51 13.74 17.62
C MET A 207 -6.17 14.93 16.92
N SER A 208 -5.69 15.30 15.72
CA SER A 208 -6.27 16.39 14.94
C SER A 208 -7.73 16.11 14.55
N ALA A 209 -8.08 14.86 14.26
CA ALA A 209 -9.46 14.46 14.03
C ALA A 209 -10.36 14.61 15.27
N ILE A 210 -9.83 14.32 16.46
CA ILE A 210 -10.55 14.53 17.73
C ILE A 210 -10.82 16.03 17.95
N GLU A 211 -9.79 16.86 17.72
CA GLU A 211 -9.93 18.32 17.80
C GLU A 211 -10.95 18.86 16.79
N ALA A 212 -10.98 18.31 15.57
CA ALA A 212 -11.96 18.68 14.55
C ALA A 212 -13.40 18.35 14.99
N VAL A 213 -13.64 17.18 15.57
CA VAL A 213 -14.97 16.82 16.12
C VAL A 213 -15.35 17.77 17.25
N ASN A 214 -14.43 18.05 18.19
CA ASN A 214 -14.69 18.99 19.28
C ASN A 214 -15.01 20.41 18.75
N ALA A 215 -14.25 20.87 17.75
CA ALA A 215 -14.49 22.16 17.10
C ALA A 215 -15.89 22.23 16.46
N ILE A 216 -16.37 21.15 15.83
CA ILE A 216 -17.74 21.09 15.30
C ILE A 216 -18.77 21.12 16.43
N THR A 217 -18.62 20.31 17.47
CA THR A 217 -19.53 20.31 18.63
C THR A 217 -19.62 21.69 19.26
N ARG A 218 -18.49 22.39 19.44
CA ARG A 218 -18.46 23.78 19.91
C ARG A 218 -19.18 24.74 18.97
N ARG A 219 -19.02 24.59 17.65
CA ARG A 219 -19.74 25.41 16.66
C ARG A 219 -21.24 25.25 16.80
N TYR A 220 -21.78 24.03 16.93
CA TYR A 220 -23.22 23.82 17.14
C TYR A 220 -23.71 24.40 18.46
N ARG A 221 -22.91 24.26 19.53
CA ARG A 221 -23.23 24.85 20.84
C ARG A 221 -23.36 26.37 20.79
N ASN A 222 -22.54 27.05 19.99
CA ASN A 222 -22.65 28.50 19.79
C ASN A 222 -23.96 28.92 19.10
N TYR A 223 -24.64 28.00 18.41
CA TYR A 223 -25.99 28.19 17.86
C TYR A 223 -27.08 27.62 18.78
N GLU A 224 -26.74 27.28 20.02
CA GLU A 224 -27.64 26.66 21.03
C GLU A 224 -28.25 25.32 20.58
N LYS A 225 -27.53 24.58 19.73
CA LYS A 225 -27.94 23.27 19.20
C LYS A 225 -27.24 22.13 19.92
N THR A 226 -27.94 21.02 20.09
CA THR A 226 -27.46 19.81 20.78
C THR A 226 -26.91 18.81 19.76
N VAL A 227 -25.70 18.29 20.03
CA VAL A 227 -25.02 17.31 19.16
C VAL A 227 -24.81 15.99 19.90
N TYR A 228 -25.30 14.90 19.32
CA TYR A 228 -25.12 13.54 19.81
C TYR A 228 -24.10 12.80 18.95
N LEU A 229 -23.06 12.23 19.56
CA LEU A 229 -22.06 11.41 18.85
C LEU A 229 -22.35 9.92 19.08
N ARG A 230 -22.43 9.13 18.00
CA ARG A 230 -22.68 7.67 18.06
C ARG A 230 -21.53 6.87 17.45
N HIS A 231 -21.38 5.61 17.88
CA HIS A 231 -20.42 4.64 17.34
C HIS A 231 -18.94 5.07 17.36
N LEU A 232 -18.56 5.88 18.36
CA LEU A 232 -17.15 6.20 18.61
C LEU A 232 -16.40 4.99 19.18
N SER A 233 -15.15 4.79 18.77
CA SER A 233 -14.28 3.79 19.39
C SER A 233 -13.96 4.15 20.85
N ASP A 234 -13.73 3.15 21.69
CA ASP A 234 -13.54 3.37 23.13
C ASP A 234 -12.34 4.28 23.45
N ASP A 235 -11.24 4.15 22.70
CA ASP A 235 -10.07 5.04 22.83
C ASP A 235 -10.43 6.52 22.56
N CYS A 236 -11.36 6.78 21.63
CA CYS A 236 -11.80 8.14 21.31
C CYS A 236 -12.73 8.71 22.38
N LYS A 237 -13.55 7.87 23.03
CA LYS A 237 -14.42 8.30 24.13
C LYS A 237 -13.59 8.85 25.30
N ILE A 238 -12.49 8.18 25.65
CA ILE A 238 -11.58 8.60 26.74
C ILE A 238 -10.96 9.97 26.42
N LEU A 239 -10.47 10.14 25.19
CA LEU A 239 -9.83 11.39 24.76
C LEU A 239 -10.83 12.56 24.65
N LEU A 240 -12.07 12.30 24.23
CA LEU A 240 -13.12 13.31 24.18
C LEU A 240 -13.65 13.69 25.57
N GLN A 241 -13.73 12.75 26.51
CA GLN A 241 -14.09 13.03 27.92
C GLN A 241 -13.07 13.93 28.60
N THR A 242 -11.78 13.79 28.25
CA THR A 242 -10.71 14.64 28.77
C THR A 242 -10.77 16.06 28.17
N ALA A 243 -11.43 16.22 27.03
CA ALA A 243 -11.49 17.46 26.26
C ALA A 243 -12.77 18.29 26.55
N ASP A 244 -13.08 18.53 27.83
CA ASP A 244 -14.03 19.55 28.36
C ASP A 244 -15.40 19.70 27.65
N ALA A 245 -15.86 18.67 26.96
CA ALA A 245 -17.16 18.63 26.33
C ALA A 245 -18.00 17.59 27.07
N ILE A 246 -18.98 18.05 27.84
CA ILE A 246 -20.12 17.24 28.25
C ILE A 246 -20.87 16.90 26.96
N ILE A 247 -20.40 15.85 26.30
CA ILE A 247 -21.10 15.18 25.23
C ILE A 247 -22.10 14.30 25.98
N GLU A 248 -23.40 14.49 25.78
CA GLU A 248 -24.35 13.41 26.03
C GLU A 248 -24.04 12.32 25.01
N VAL A 249 -23.01 11.52 25.32
CA VAL A 249 -22.75 10.26 24.65
C VAL A 249 -23.88 9.37 25.14
N ASN A 250 -25.05 9.47 24.51
CA ASN A 250 -26.10 8.50 24.73
C ASN A 250 -25.60 7.21 24.07
N VAL A 251 -24.90 6.41 24.87
CA VAL A 251 -24.48 5.05 24.55
C VAL A 251 -25.76 4.22 24.49
N ILE A 252 -26.52 4.39 23.41
CA ILE A 252 -27.57 3.43 23.06
C ILE A 252 -26.79 2.19 22.62
N GLU A 253 -26.83 1.18 23.49
CA GLU A 253 -26.11 -0.08 23.44
C GLU A 253 -25.99 -0.63 22.01
N ASP A 254 -24.76 -0.72 21.50
CA ASP A 254 -24.50 -1.56 20.34
C ASP A 254 -24.50 -3.03 20.78
N PRO A 255 -25.21 -3.93 20.07
CA PRO A 255 -25.16 -5.36 20.36
C PRO A 255 -23.72 -5.85 20.16
N SER A 256 -23.17 -6.46 21.21
CA SER A 256 -21.80 -6.96 21.23
C SER A 256 -21.54 -7.97 20.09
N TYR A 257 -20.88 -7.55 19.01
CA TYR A 257 -20.34 -8.48 18.04
C TYR A 257 -18.93 -8.91 18.50
N LYS A 258 -18.82 -10.16 18.94
CA LYS A 258 -17.53 -10.83 19.17
C LYS A 258 -16.78 -10.91 17.85
N VAL A 259 -15.79 -10.03 17.65
CA VAL A 259 -14.81 -10.19 16.57
C VAL A 259 -13.92 -11.37 16.95
N LEU A 260 -13.95 -12.43 16.13
CA LEU A 260 -13.07 -13.59 16.27
C LEU A 260 -11.61 -13.14 16.09
N THR A 261 -10.92 -12.86 17.19
CA THR A 261 -9.46 -12.72 17.18
C THR A 261 -8.86 -14.11 17.00
N ASN A 262 -8.12 -14.28 15.90
CA ASN A 262 -7.47 -15.52 15.54
C ASN A 262 -6.26 -15.77 16.47
N LYS A 263 -6.51 -16.22 17.71
CA LYS A 263 -5.48 -16.83 18.57
C LYS A 263 -5.19 -18.24 18.06
N ALA A 264 -4.42 -18.33 16.97
CA ALA A 264 -3.73 -19.56 16.63
C ALA A 264 -2.68 -19.83 17.71
N LYS A 265 -3.02 -20.73 18.63
CA LYS A 265 -2.17 -21.32 19.65
C LYS A 265 -0.82 -21.74 19.05
N LEU A 266 0.25 -21.10 19.51
CA LEU A 266 1.55 -21.74 19.69
C LEU A 266 1.34 -22.92 20.65
N LEU A 267 1.30 -24.13 20.13
CA LEU A 267 1.53 -25.34 20.91
C LEU A 267 2.85 -25.95 20.47
N VAL A 268 3.83 -25.74 21.33
CA VAL A 268 5.06 -26.51 21.46
C VAL A 268 4.69 -27.97 21.72
N ARG A 269 5.16 -28.86 20.85
CA ARG A 269 5.69 -30.18 21.20
C ARG A 269 6.64 -30.64 20.12
#